data_AF-A0A418RS82-F1
#
_entry.id   AF-A0A418RS82-F1
#
_cell.length_a   1.000
_cell.length_b   1.000
_cell.length_c   1.000
_cell.angle_alpha   90.00
_cell.angle_beta   90.00
_cell.angle_gamma   90.00
#
_symmetry.space_group_name_H-M   'P 1'
#
loop_
_entity.id
_entity.type
_entity.pdbx_description
1 polymer ?
#
loop_
_entity_poly.entity_id
_entity_poly.type
_entity_poly.pdbx_seq_one_letter_code
_entity_poly.pdbx_strand_id
1 'polypeptide(L)'
;MSEPVTITRHELIRLIGDVLTEIDVLSSHFDPGTKDREDLDGLRDKLDATQRKLVRSAINDKTKEFKDLTASLKAINEELRQTIDDVDKIATTFETLVKFVGAIQKIAELVP
;
A
#
# COMPACT_ATOMS: atom_id res chain seq x y z
N MET A 1 -14.61 23.76 -9.90
CA MET A 1 -14.44 22.60 -8.99
C MET A 1 -13.55 21.62 -9.73
N SER A 2 -12.35 21.34 -9.22
CA SER A 2 -11.45 20.36 -9.84
C SER A 2 -12.06 18.97 -9.66
N GLU A 3 -12.11 18.17 -10.74
CA GLU A 3 -12.54 16.77 -10.63
C GLU A 3 -11.70 16.06 -9.57
N PRO A 4 -12.29 15.16 -8.76
CA PRO A 4 -11.53 14.36 -7.82
C PRO A 4 -10.47 13.59 -8.60
N VAL A 5 -9.19 13.83 -8.25
CA VAL A 5 -8.05 13.13 -8.82
C VAL A 5 -8.28 11.63 -8.65
N THR A 6 -8.64 10.98 -9.75
CA THR A 6 -8.95 9.55 -9.77
C THR A 6 -7.65 8.81 -10.01
N ILE A 7 -7.23 7.98 -9.05
CA ILE A 7 -6.09 7.07 -9.25
C ILE A 7 -6.43 6.13 -10.40
N THR A 8 -5.57 6.05 -11.40
CA THR A 8 -5.63 5.03 -12.47
C THR A 8 -5.02 3.72 -11.99
N ARG A 9 -5.28 2.62 -12.71
CA ARG A 9 -4.61 1.34 -12.43
C ARG A 9 -3.08 1.46 -12.43
N HIS A 10 -2.51 2.21 -13.37
CA HIS A 10 -1.06 2.36 -13.47
C HIS A 10 -0.48 3.13 -12.28
N GLU A 11 -1.14 4.22 -11.88
CA GLU A 11 -0.76 4.99 -10.69
C GLU A 11 -0.88 4.15 -9.42
N LEU A 12 -1.91 3.30 -9.30
CA LEU A 12 -2.05 2.36 -8.20
C LEU A 12 -0.86 1.38 -8.13
N ILE A 13 -0.47 0.79 -9.27
CA ILE A 13 0.67 -0.14 -9.33
C ILE A 13 1.98 0.57 -8.92
N ARG A 14 2.17 1.82 -9.37
CA ARG A 14 3.33 2.63 -9.00
C ARG A 14 3.35 2.93 -7.51
N LEU A 15 2.22 3.36 -6.95
CA LEU A 15 2.07 3.64 -5.53
C LEU A 15 2.44 2.43 -4.67
N ILE A 16 1.99 1.24 -5.06
CA ILE A 16 2.34 0.00 -4.36
C ILE A 16 3.86 -0.24 -4.42
N GLY A 17 4.51 0.01 -5.56
CA GLY A 17 5.96 -0.12 -5.71
C GLY A 17 6.75 0.84 -4.84
N ASP A 18 6.27 2.08 -4.70
CA ASP A 18 6.87 3.07 -3.82
C ASP A 18 6.78 2.59 -2.35
N VAL A 19 5.60 2.13 -1.91
CA VAL A 19 5.41 1.61 -0.53
C VAL A 19 6.22 0.34 -0.27
N LEU A 20 6.39 -0.56 -1.25
CA LEU A 20 7.28 -1.72 -1.11
C LEU A 20 8.73 -1.29 -0.82
N THR A 21 9.20 -0.23 -1.49
CA THR A 21 10.53 0.33 -1.25
C THR A 21 10.63 0.94 0.15
N GLU A 22 9.59 1.64 0.60
CA GLU A 22 9.54 2.21 1.95
C GLU A 22 9.54 1.12 3.04
N ILE A 23 8.81 0.01 2.84
CA ILE A 23 8.87 -1.16 3.75
C ILE A 23 10.28 -1.74 3.78
N ASP A 24 10.94 -1.91 2.63
CA ASP A 24 12.31 -2.46 2.56
C ASP A 24 13.31 -1.56 3.32
N VAL A 25 13.17 -0.24 3.21
CA VAL A 25 13.97 0.74 3.97
C VAL A 25 13.67 0.65 5.46
N LEU A 26 12.39 0.62 5.86
CA LEU A 26 12.00 0.52 7.26
C LEU A 26 12.53 -0.77 7.90
N SER A 27 12.37 -1.90 7.22
CA SER A 27 12.88 -3.20 7.61
C SER A 27 14.39 -3.19 7.86
N SER A 28 15.17 -2.36 7.15
CA SER A 28 16.62 -2.29 7.32
C SER A 28 17.07 -1.74 8.68
N HIS A 29 16.18 -1.08 9.43
CA HIS A 29 16.45 -0.59 10.79
C HIS A 29 16.34 -1.67 11.86
N PHE A 30 15.83 -2.86 11.51
CA PHE A 30 15.61 -3.95 12.44
C PHE A 30 16.54 -5.13 12.16
N ASP A 31 17.04 -5.72 13.25
CA ASP A 31 17.83 -6.94 13.17
C ASP A 31 16.99 -8.10 12.63
N PRO A 32 17.59 -9.01 11.84
CA PRO A 32 16.91 -10.22 11.38
C PRO A 32 16.37 -11.06 12.55
N GLY A 33 15.14 -11.58 12.42
CA GLY A 33 14.49 -12.42 13.42
C GLY A 33 13.84 -11.67 14.58
N THR A 34 13.83 -10.34 14.54
CA THR A 34 12.97 -9.54 15.42
C THR A 34 11.52 -9.60 14.95
N LYS A 35 10.57 -9.48 15.90
CA LYS A 35 9.14 -9.53 15.58
C LYS A 35 8.71 -8.44 14.61
N ASP A 36 9.23 -7.23 14.79
CA ASP A 36 8.94 -6.09 13.91
C ASP A 36 9.42 -6.35 12.48
N ARG A 37 10.61 -6.96 12.34
CA ARG A 37 11.14 -7.35 11.02
C ARG A 37 10.28 -8.42 10.35
N GLU A 38 9.90 -9.47 11.07
CA GLU A 38 9.03 -10.53 10.55
C GLU A 38 7.67 -10.00 10.10
N ASP A 39 7.13 -9.06 10.86
CA ASP A 39 5.84 -8.43 10.56
C ASP A 39 5.91 -7.55 9.30
N LEU A 40 6.97 -6.76 9.14
CA LEU A 40 7.20 -5.96 7.94
C LEU A 40 7.44 -6.84 6.70
N ASP A 41 8.23 -7.90 6.84
CA ASP A 41 8.45 -8.87 5.76
C ASP A 41 7.12 -9.53 5.35
N GLY A 42 6.26 -9.87 6.31
CA GLY A 42 4.92 -10.39 6.05
C GLY A 42 3.98 -9.40 5.36
N LEU A 43 4.06 -8.11 5.68
CA LEU A 43 3.31 -7.06 4.98
C LEU A 43 3.81 -6.86 3.55
N ARG A 44 5.14 -6.82 3.38
CA ARG A 44 5.81 -6.72 2.08
C ARG A 44 5.37 -7.85 1.15
N ASP A 45 5.41 -9.09 1.61
CA ASP A 45 5.06 -10.27 0.82
C ASP A 45 3.59 -10.25 0.38
N LYS A 46 2.68 -9.87 1.28
CA LYS A 46 1.25 -9.69 0.95
C LYS A 46 1.06 -8.60 -0.09
N LEU A 47 1.79 -7.50 0.03
CA LEU A 47 1.71 -6.37 -0.88
C LEU A 47 2.26 -6.70 -2.27
N ASP A 48 3.44 -7.34 -2.36
CA ASP A 48 4.04 -7.82 -3.62
C ASP A 48 3.13 -8.83 -4.32
N ALA A 49 2.60 -9.82 -3.58
CA ALA A 49 1.65 -10.78 -4.14
C ALA A 49 0.41 -10.09 -4.73
N THR A 50 -0.10 -9.06 -4.05
CA THR A 50 -1.26 -8.30 -4.52
C THR A 50 -0.92 -7.42 -5.72
N GLN A 51 0.25 -6.78 -5.73
CA GLN A 51 0.75 -6.01 -6.88
C GLN A 51 0.85 -6.90 -8.12
N ARG A 52 1.43 -8.10 -7.99
CA ARG A 52 1.53 -9.08 -9.08
C ARG A 52 0.16 -9.49 -9.61
N LYS A 53 -0.83 -9.68 -8.74
CA LYS A 53 -2.23 -9.95 -9.14
C LYS A 53 -2.79 -8.78 -9.98
N LEU A 54 -2.64 -7.56 -9.49
CA LEU A 54 -3.11 -6.34 -10.19
C LEU A 54 -2.40 -6.11 -11.53
N VAL A 55 -1.11 -6.45 -11.64
CA VAL A 55 -0.34 -6.34 -12.89
C VAL A 55 -0.77 -7.38 -13.92
N ARG A 56 -1.03 -8.62 -13.48
CA ARG A 56 -1.41 -9.74 -14.37
C ARG A 56 -2.85 -9.67 -14.86
N SER A 57 -3.73 -9.00 -14.12
CA SER A 57 -5.15 -8.95 -14.44
C SER A 57 -5.62 -7.58 -14.97
N ALA A 58 -6.68 -7.61 -15.76
CA ALA A 58 -7.35 -6.41 -16.25
C ALA A 58 -8.39 -5.93 -15.23
N ILE A 59 -7.98 -5.06 -14.29
CA ILE A 59 -8.92 -4.32 -13.44
C ILE A 59 -9.42 -3.08 -14.19
N ASN A 60 -10.74 -2.85 -14.15
CA ASN A 60 -11.36 -1.68 -14.76
C ASN A 60 -11.40 -0.52 -13.75
N ASP A 61 -10.49 0.44 -13.91
CA ASP A 61 -10.35 1.61 -13.04
C ASP A 61 -11.45 2.68 -13.24
N LYS A 62 -12.36 2.47 -14.20
CA LYS A 62 -13.49 3.38 -14.44
C LYS A 62 -14.73 3.05 -13.60
N THR A 63 -14.76 1.91 -12.92
CA THR A 63 -15.91 1.50 -12.09
C THR A 63 -16.05 2.41 -10.88
N LYS A 64 -17.28 2.59 -10.39
CA LYS A 64 -17.53 3.36 -9.17
C LYS A 64 -16.83 2.71 -7.96
N GLU A 65 -16.87 1.39 -7.88
CA GLU A 65 -16.26 0.63 -6.79
C GLU A 65 -14.74 0.83 -6.71
N PHE A 66 -14.04 0.79 -7.84
CA PHE A 66 -12.60 1.08 -7.88
C PHE A 66 -12.30 2.51 -7.40
N LYS A 67 -13.08 3.50 -7.86
CA LYS A 67 -12.92 4.90 -7.46
C LYS A 67 -13.17 5.11 -5.96
N ASP A 68 -14.21 4.48 -5.43
CA ASP A 68 -14.55 4.56 -4.01
C ASP A 68 -13.45 3.96 -3.13
N LEU A 69 -12.90 2.80 -3.52
CA LEU A 69 -11.81 2.16 -2.79
C LEU A 69 -10.50 2.96 -2.87
N THR A 70 -10.17 3.51 -4.04
CA THR A 70 -8.92 4.27 -4.24
C THR A 70 -8.95 5.67 -3.61
N ALA A 71 -10.12 6.28 -3.42
CA ALA A 71 -10.24 7.57 -2.72
C ALA A 71 -9.69 7.51 -1.29
N SER A 72 -9.93 6.40 -0.59
CA SER A 72 -9.43 6.18 0.77
C SER A 72 -7.91 5.93 0.80
N LEU A 73 -7.36 5.36 -0.27
CA LEU A 73 -5.96 4.97 -0.37
C LEU A 73 -5.01 6.16 -0.40
N LYS A 74 -5.42 7.27 -1.02
CA LYS A 74 -4.60 8.48 -1.11
C LYS A 74 -4.32 9.08 0.28
N ALA A 75 -5.35 9.14 1.13
CA ALA A 75 -5.21 9.65 2.49
C ALA A 75 -4.28 8.77 3.33
N ILE A 76 -4.44 7.44 3.24
CA ILE A 76 -3.57 6.47 3.93
C ILE A 76 -2.12 6.62 3.45
N ASN A 77 -1.91 6.81 2.15
CA ASN A 77 -0.57 6.99 1.59
C ASN A 77 0.08 8.31 2.04
N GLU A 78 -0.68 9.40 2.11
CA GLU A 78 -0.18 10.67 2.63
C GLU A 78 0.21 10.57 4.12
N GLU A 79 -0.58 9.85 4.92
CA GLU A 79 -0.25 9.54 6.31
C GLU A 79 1.03 8.70 6.41
N LEU A 80 1.18 7.67 5.57
CA LEU A 80 2.35 6.80 5.55
C LEU A 80 3.64 7.58 5.27
N ARG A 81 3.62 8.46 4.26
CA ARG A 81 4.79 9.28 3.90
C ARG A 81 5.20 10.27 5.00
N GLN A 82 4.29 10.60 5.93
CA GLN A 82 4.61 11.46 7.07
C GLN A 82 5.21 10.71 8.26
N THR A 83 5.07 9.38 8.29
CA THR A 83 5.47 8.56 9.44
C THR A 83 6.63 7.62 9.12
N ILE A 84 6.81 7.21 7.87
CA ILE A 84 7.75 6.15 7.51
C ILE A 84 9.23 6.51 7.69
N ASP A 85 9.58 7.79 7.59
CA ASP A 85 10.95 8.30 7.83
C ASP A 85 11.24 8.59 9.31
N ASP A 86 10.25 8.42 10.19
CA ASP A 86 10.34 8.75 11.62
C ASP A 86 10.33 7.48 12.47
N VAL A 87 11.51 7.07 12.93
CA VAL A 87 11.70 5.88 13.77
C VAL A 87 10.95 5.96 15.11
N ASP A 88 10.65 7.15 15.62
CA ASP A 88 9.87 7.32 16.85
C ASP A 88 8.37 7.07 16.61
N LYS A 89 7.94 7.05 15.35
CA LYS A 89 6.54 6.80 14.94
C LYS A 89 6.32 5.39 14.41
N ILE A 90 7.24 4.46 14.66
CA ILE A 90 7.24 3.15 14.02
C ILE A 90 5.94 2.35 14.23
N ALA A 91 5.34 2.45 15.42
CA ALA A 91 4.04 1.83 15.70
C ALA A 91 2.92 2.40 14.81
N THR A 92 2.88 3.73 14.65
CA THR A 92 1.93 4.40 13.75
C THR A 92 2.19 4.04 12.30
N THR A 93 3.46 4.02 11.87
CA THR A 93 3.86 3.57 10.53
C THR A 93 3.37 2.16 10.26
N PHE A 94 3.55 1.25 11.23
CA PHE A 94 3.09 -0.14 11.13
C PHE A 94 1.57 -0.24 10.98
N GLU A 95 0.81 0.46 11.81
CA GLU A 95 -0.66 0.50 11.71
C GLU A 95 -1.13 1.04 10.35
N THR A 96 -0.46 2.09 9.84
CA THR A 96 -0.79 2.68 8.54
C THR A 96 -0.43 1.74 7.38
N LEU A 97 0.68 1.01 7.46
CA LEU A 97 1.03 -0.05 6.49
C LEU A 97 -0.02 -1.18 6.48
N VAL A 98 -0.49 -1.63 7.65
CA VAL A 98 -1.55 -2.64 7.73
C VAL A 98 -2.83 -2.14 7.03
N LYS A 99 -3.25 -0.89 7.30
CA LYS A 99 -4.41 -0.27 6.63
C LYS A 99 -4.20 -0.18 5.12
N PHE A 100 -3.01 0.24 4.68
CA PHE A 100 -2.66 0.36 3.27
C PHE A 100 -2.75 -0.99 2.55
N VAL A 101 -2.10 -2.03 3.08
CA VAL A 101 -2.13 -3.39 2.52
C VAL A 101 -3.57 -3.91 2.45
N GLY A 102 -4.37 -3.72 3.50
CA GLY A 102 -5.78 -4.13 3.51
C GLY A 102 -6.63 -3.42 2.45
N ALA A 103 -6.41 -2.12 2.21
CA ALA A 103 -7.08 -1.38 1.16
C ALA A 103 -6.69 -1.86 -0.24
N ILE A 104 -5.40 -2.15 -0.48
CA ILE A 104 -4.91 -2.73 -1.74
C ILE A 104 -5.51 -4.12 -2.00
N GLN A 105 -5.61 -4.96 -0.96
CA GLN A 105 -6.23 -6.29 -1.08
C GLN A 105 -7.69 -6.21 -1.52
N LYS A 106 -8.48 -5.30 -0.92
CA LYS A 106 -9.88 -5.05 -1.35
C LYS A 106 -9.98 -4.61 -2.80
N ILE A 107 -9.08 -3.73 -3.26
CA ILE A 107 -9.06 -3.33 -4.67
C ILE A 107 -8.75 -4.53 -5.56
N ALA A 108 -7.83 -5.41 -5.13
CA ALA A 108 -7.48 -6.61 -5.86
C ALA A 108 -8.56 -7.70 -5.84
N GLU A 109 -9.59 -7.61 -5.00
CA GLU A 109 -10.78 -8.47 -5.07
C GLU A 109 -11.67 -8.13 -6.27
N LEU A 110 -11.54 -6.92 -6.83
CA LEU A 110 -12.25 -6.52 -8.07
C LEU A 110 -11.65 -7.15 -9.34
N VAL A 111 -10.52 -7.84 -9.20
CA VAL A 111 -9.91 -8.59 -10.30
C VAL A 111 -10.78 -9.82 -10.60
N PRO A 112 -11.27 -9.97 -11.84
CA PRO A 112 -12.06 -11.13 -12.26
C PRO A 112 -11.24 -12.43 -12.28
#